data_AF-A0A7R9HUL6-F1
#
_entry.id   AF-A0A7R9HUL6-F1
#
_cell.length_a   1.000
_cell.length_b   1.000
_cell.length_c   1.000
_cell.angle_alpha   90.00
_cell.angle_beta   90.00
_cell.angle_gamma   90.00
#
_symmetry.space_group_name_H-M   'P 1'
#
loop_
_entity.id
_entity.type
_entity.pdbx_description
1 polymer ?
#
loop_
_entity_poly.entity_id
_entity_poly.type
_entity_poly.pdbx_seq_one_letter_code
_entity_poly.pdbx_strand_id
1 'polypeptide(L)' 'GIYVTEVHDGSPAAKSGLRMHDKILQCNGYDFTMVTHKKAVDYIKKHPILNLLVARKGVTST' A
#
# COMPACT_ATOMS: atom_id res chain seq x y z
N GLY A 1 -1.05 5.56 -10.14
CA GLY A 1 -1.52 4.80 -8.96
C GLY A 1 -0.31 4.38 -8.14
N ILE A 2 -0.53 4.11 -6.86
CA ILE A 2 0.54 3.70 -5.93
C ILE A 2 0.54 2.18 -5.81
N TYR A 3 1.71 1.56 -6.02
CA TYR A 3 1.88 0.11 -6.02
C TYR A 3 3.04 -0.26 -5.09
N VAL A 4 2.89 -1.41 -4.43
CA VAL A 4 3.94 -1.98 -3.59
C VAL A 4 4.96 -2.68 -4.48
N THR A 5 6.19 -2.17 -4.52
CA THR A 5 7.29 -2.74 -5.29
C THR A 5 8.15 -3.69 -4.47
N GLU A 6 8.18 -3.51 -3.15
CA GLU A 6 8.98 -4.33 -2.24
C GLU A 6 8.33 -4.33 -0.84
N VAL A 7 8.50 -5.42 -0.11
CA VAL A 7 8.13 -5.54 1.30
C VAL A 7 9.29 -6.19 2.04
N HIS A 8 9.88 -5.49 3.00
CA HIS A 8 10.98 -6.03 3.79
C HIS A 8 10.48 -7.03 4.84
N ASP A 9 11.19 -8.15 4.99
CA ASP A 9 10.90 -9.15 6.02
C ASP A 9 10.96 -8.55 7.43
N GLY A 10 10.02 -8.96 8.28
CA GLY A 10 9.89 -8.46 9.65
C GLY A 10 9.35 -7.02 9.79
N SER A 11 9.17 -6.29 8.68
CA SER A 11 8.57 -4.96 8.69
C SER A 11 7.09 -4.98 9.14
N PRO A 12 6.55 -3.84 9.60
CA PRO A 12 5.11 -3.72 9.90
C PRO A 12 4.22 -4.08 8.68
N ALA A 13 4.69 -3.77 7.47
CA ALA A 13 3.98 -4.08 6.23
C ALA A 13 3.94 -5.60 5.95
N ALA A 14 5.04 -6.32 6.18
CA ALA A 14 5.05 -7.79 6.07
C ALA A 14 4.11 -8.42 7.09
N LYS A 15 4.14 -7.95 8.33
CA LYS A 15 3.30 -8.44 9.44
C LYS A 15 1.81 -8.17 9.22
N SER A 16 1.45 -7.09 8.50
CA SER A 16 0.07 -6.79 8.12
C SER A 16 -0.40 -7.56 6.88
N GLY A 17 0.47 -8.35 6.24
CA GLY A 17 0.14 -9.16 5.08
C GLY A 17 0.12 -8.38 3.75
N LEU A 18 0.74 -7.19 3.72
CA LEU A 18 1.01 -6.46 2.47
C LEU A 18 1.96 -7.27 1.59
N ARG A 19 1.74 -7.27 0.27
CA ARG A 19 2.54 -8.02 -0.68
C ARG A 19 3.01 -7.15 -1.83
N MET A 20 4.11 -7.57 -2.44
CA MET A 20 4.55 -7.04 -3.72
C MET A 20 3.40 -7.13 -4.74
N HIS A 21 3.27 -6.10 -5.57
CA HIS A 21 2.21 -5.92 -6.56
C HIS A 21 0.82 -5.54 -6.02
N ASP A 22 0.67 -5.36 -4.71
CA ASP A 22 -0.56 -4.76 -4.19
C ASP A 22 -0.70 -3.32 -4.70
N LYS A 23 -1.90 -2.97 -5.17
CA LYS A 23 -2.26 -1.60 -5.53
C LYS A 23 -2.93 -0.93 -4.33
N ILE A 24 -2.37 0.17 -3.85
CA ILE A 24 -2.98 0.95 -2.76
C ILE A 24 -4.12 1.79 -3.35
N LEU A 25 -5.33 1.54 -2.87
CA LEU A 25 -6.54 2.26 -3.27
C LEU A 25 -6.86 3.38 -2.27
N GLN A 26 -6.64 3.14 -0.98
CA GLN A 26 -6.98 4.10 0.07
C GLN A 26 -5.99 3.99 1.23
N CYS A 27 -5.72 5.10 1.91
CA CYS A 27 -4.93 5.15 3.14
C CYS A 27 -5.60 6.07 4.15
N ASN A 28 -5.92 5.56 5.35
CA ASN A 28 -6.59 6.31 6.41
C ASN A 28 -7.85 7.06 5.93
N GLY A 29 -8.61 6.45 5.03
CA GLY A 29 -9.81 7.07 4.46
C GLY A 29 -9.55 7.97 3.24
N TYR A 30 -8.30 8.36 2.95
CA TYR A 30 -7.97 9.17 1.78
C TYR A 30 -7.79 8.31 0.53
N ASP A 31 -8.38 8.74 -0.59
CA ASP A 31 -8.24 8.05 -1.88
C ASP A 31 -6.82 8.18 -2.45
N PHE A 32 -6.20 7.05 -2.76
CA PHE A 32 -4.85 6.93 -3.31
C PHE A 32 -4.84 6.51 -4.79
N THR A 33 -6.01 6.35 -5.42
CA THR A 33 -6.11 5.89 -6.82
C THR A 33 -5.49 6.87 -7.83
N MET A 34 -5.65 8.18 -7.60
CA MET A 34 -5.15 9.27 -8.46
C MET A 34 -4.09 10.16 -7.78
N VAL A 35 -3.54 9.73 -6.65
CA VAL A 35 -2.52 10.48 -5.91
C VAL A 35 -1.17 10.44 -6.64
N THR A 36 -0.48 11.58 -6.65
CA THR A 36 0.91 11.65 -7.14
C THR A 36 1.86 11.00 -6.15
N HIS A 37 2.96 10.42 -6.65
CA HIS A 37 3.95 9.74 -5.79
C HIS A 37 4.42 10.61 -4.63
N LYS A 38 4.76 11.89 -4.90
CA LYS A 38 5.20 12.84 -3.86
C LYS A 38 4.18 13.01 -2.74
N LYS A 39 2.90 13.22 -3.08
CA LYS A 39 1.83 13.37 -2.08
C LYS A 39 1.60 12.09 -1.29
N ALA A 40 1.67 10.92 -1.92
CA ALA A 40 1.56 9.64 -1.22
C ALA A 40 2.67 9.49 -0.17
N VAL A 41 3.92 9.76 -0.55
CA VAL A 41 5.07 9.68 0.36
C VAL A 41 4.93 10.66 1.53
N ASP A 42 4.57 11.91 1.25
CA ASP A 42 4.38 12.93 2.30
C ASP A 42 3.25 12.55 3.26
N TYR A 43 2.16 11.97 2.75
CA TYR A 43 1.03 11.52 3.59
C TYR A 43 1.42 10.34 4.48
N ILE A 44 2.04 9.31 3.89
CA ILE A 44 2.50 8.10 4.58
C ILE A 44 3.50 8.45 5.68
N LYS A 45 4.48 9.32 5.41
CA LYS A 45 5.50 9.75 6.40
C LYS A 45 4.93 10.52 7.58
N LYS A 46 3.81 11.23 7.40
CA LYS A 46 3.19 12.03 8.46
C LYS A 46 2.42 11.20 9.49
N HIS A 47 2.07 9.95 9.17
CA HIS A 47 1.18 9.14 9.99
C HIS A 47 1.94 7.91 10.51
N PRO A 48 2.00 7.69 11.82
CA PRO A 48 2.71 6.54 12.39
C PRO A 48 1.97 5.21 12.15
N ILE A 49 0.65 5.25 11.96
CA ILE A 49 -0.21 4.09 11.72
C ILE A 49 -1.03 4.35 10.45
N LEU A 50 -1.11 3.34 9.59
CA LEU A 50 -1.78 3.41 8.29
C LEU A 50 -2.76 2.25 8.14
N ASN A 51 -4.03 2.58 7.91
CA ASN A 51 -5.07 1.65 7.47
C ASN A 51 -5.15 1.72 5.95
N LEU A 52 -4.71 0.64 5.28
CA LEU A 52 -4.63 0.57 3.83
C LEU A 52 -5.75 -0.29 3.25
N LEU A 53 -6.43 0.22 2.23
CA LEU A 53 -7.25 -0.59 1.34
C LEU A 53 -6.43 -0.91 0.09
N VAL A 54 -6.25 -2.19 -0.20
CA VAL A 54 -5.44 -2.65 -1.33
C VAL A 54 -6.23 -3.55 -2.27
N ALA A 55 -5.94 -3.43 -3.56
CA ALA A 55 -6.35 -4.40 -4.56
C ALA A 55 -5.18 -5.33 -4.88
N ARG A 56 -5.40 -6.61 -4.65
CA ARG A 56 -4.49 -7.69 -5.05
C ARG A 56 -5.12 -8.39 -6.24
N LYS A 57 -4.47 -8.34 -7.41
CA LYS A 57 -4.88 -9.24 -8.50
C LYS A 57 -4.55 -10.65 -8.06
N GLY A 58 -5.61 -11.44 -7.85
CA GLY A 58 -5.50 -12.81 -7.38
C GLY A 58 -4.56 -13.60 -8.29
N VAL A 59 -3.69 -14.36 -7.63
CA VAL A 59 -3.03 -15.55 -8.18
C VAL A 59 -4.10 -16.33 -8.94
N THR A 60 -4.04 -16.35 -10.26
CA THR A 60 -4.69 -17.41 -11.02
C THR A 60 -3.94 -18.68 -10.64
N SER A 61 -4.46 -19.42 -9.67
CA SER A 61 -4.10 -20.82 -9.46
C SER A 61 -4.52 -21.56 -10.72
N THR A 62 -3.58 -21.76 -11.63
CA THR A 62 -3.66 -22.80 -12.65
C THR A 62 -3.18 -24.11 -12.03
#